data_AF-A0A941XUR6-F1
#
_entry.id   AF-A0A941XUR6-F1
#
_cell.length_a   1.000
_cell.length_b   1.000
_cell.length_c   1.000
_cell.angle_alpha   90.00
_cell.angle_beta   90.00
_cell.angle_gamma   90.00
#
_symmetry.space_group_name_H-M   'P 1'
#
loop_
_entity.id
_entity.type
_entity.pdbx_description
1 polymer ?
#
loop_
_entity_poly.entity_id
_entity_poly.type
_entity_poly.pdbx_seq_one_letter_code
_entity_poly.pdbx_strand_id
1 'polypeptide(L)'
;MTDSAGKRLARSRTASEQVSAALLNAAEAVLDRAGAHEVTIRAVAREANVAPMGVYNRFGNKEGLRVALAARALDELADAIDVPAGTESPDPQRRFRLACRGYRGFALGHPARYSLIFASGSPLQVTTSAVAAHGRAAFGTLIELVRGLAVAEEDSTEVAQAVWSAVHGAVTIEQAGIGQTPDADASYEILLDLLIEGIAASRRP
;
A
#
# COMPACT_ATOMS: atom_id res chain seq x y z
N MET A 1 38.87 18.65 10.96
CA MET A 1 37.88 19.62 10.43
C MET A 1 36.79 18.96 9.56
N THR A 2 36.50 17.66 9.76
CA THR A 2 35.60 16.86 8.90
C THR A 2 34.30 16.41 9.60
N ASP A 3 34.22 16.48 10.93
CA ASP A 3 33.05 16.02 11.72
C ASP A 3 31.84 16.98 11.68
N SER A 4 32.09 18.30 11.61
CA SER A 4 31.04 19.32 11.59
C SER A 4 30.20 19.32 10.29
N ALA A 5 30.80 18.99 9.15
CA ALA A 5 30.10 18.95 7.86
C ALA A 5 29.13 17.76 7.75
N GLY A 6 29.55 16.56 8.21
CA GLY A 6 28.70 15.37 8.24
C GLY A 6 27.50 15.52 9.18
N LYS A 7 27.70 16.15 10.35
CA LYS A 7 26.64 16.45 11.32
C LYS A 7 25.61 17.44 10.78
N ARG A 8 26.04 18.43 9.98
CA ARG A 8 25.16 19.46 9.39
C ARG A 8 24.35 18.91 8.21
N LEU A 9 24.94 18.05 7.39
CA LEU A 9 24.25 17.33 6.30
C LEU A 9 23.20 16.35 6.84
N ALA A 10 23.55 15.56 7.87
CA ALA A 10 22.62 14.67 8.53
C ALA A 10 21.43 15.44 9.16
N ARG A 11 21.71 16.52 9.90
CA ARG A 11 20.66 17.36 10.52
C ARG A 11 19.75 18.05 9.50
N SER A 12 20.30 18.50 8.37
CA SER A 12 19.53 19.10 7.27
C SER A 12 18.63 18.07 6.57
N ARG A 13 19.14 16.85 6.34
CA ARG A 13 18.39 15.75 5.74
C ARG A 13 17.22 15.32 6.62
N THR A 14 17.46 15.13 7.92
CA THR A 14 16.40 14.81 8.89
C THR A 14 15.35 15.90 8.99
N ALA A 15 15.74 17.19 8.97
CA ALA A 15 14.78 18.29 8.96
C ALA A 15 13.93 18.31 7.67
N SER A 16 14.53 18.04 6.51
CA SER A 16 13.82 17.95 5.23
C SER A 16 12.85 16.76 5.19
N GLU A 17 13.27 15.60 5.70
CA GLU A 17 12.43 14.40 5.84
C GLU A 17 11.25 14.65 6.80
N GLN A 18 11.49 15.31 7.93
CA GLN A 18 10.43 15.69 8.88
C GLN A 18 9.41 16.66 8.27
N VAL A 19 9.87 17.67 7.51
CA VAL A 19 8.97 18.59 6.79
C VAL A 19 8.16 17.82 5.74
N SER A 20 8.77 16.87 5.06
CA SER A 20 8.08 16.00 4.08
C SER A 20 6.97 15.20 4.74
N ALA A 21 7.27 14.55 5.86
CA ALA A 21 6.32 13.77 6.63
C ALA A 21 5.19 14.64 7.14
N ALA A 22 5.48 15.83 7.68
CA ALA A 22 4.45 16.76 8.14
C ALA A 22 3.50 17.21 7.01
N LEU A 23 4.04 17.51 5.82
CA LEU A 23 3.22 17.87 4.66
C LEU A 23 2.39 16.69 4.13
N LEU A 24 2.94 15.47 4.13
CA LEU A 24 2.19 14.27 3.76
C LEU A 24 1.11 13.96 4.80
N ASN A 25 1.35 14.15 6.10
CA ASN A 25 0.35 13.98 7.16
C ASN A 25 -0.83 14.94 6.96
N ALA A 26 -0.52 16.19 6.64
CA ALA A 26 -1.54 17.18 6.29
C ALA A 26 -2.30 16.80 5.01
N ALA A 27 -1.61 16.28 3.99
CA ALA A 27 -2.25 15.82 2.76
C ALA A 27 -3.21 14.64 3.01
N GLU A 28 -2.83 13.71 3.88
CA GLU A 28 -3.70 12.61 4.29
C GLU A 28 -4.90 13.06 5.10
N ALA A 29 -4.71 13.98 6.05
CA ALA A 29 -5.83 14.53 6.81
C ALA A 29 -6.87 15.19 5.90
N VAL A 30 -6.42 15.86 4.82
CA VAL A 30 -7.31 16.40 3.78
C VAL A 30 -7.95 15.27 2.97
N LEU A 31 -7.16 14.28 2.55
CA LEU A 31 -7.63 13.14 1.74
C LEU A 31 -8.72 12.33 2.46
N ASP A 32 -8.48 11.95 3.71
CA ASP A 32 -9.39 11.12 4.49
C ASP A 32 -10.68 11.87 4.82
N ARG A 33 -10.59 13.18 5.04
CA ARG A 33 -11.73 14.03 5.41
C ARG A 33 -12.58 14.47 4.21
N ALA A 34 -11.95 14.76 3.09
CA ALA A 34 -12.59 15.48 1.97
C ALA A 34 -12.40 14.82 0.59
N GLY A 35 -11.63 13.73 0.51
CA GLY A 35 -11.42 12.98 -0.72
C GLY A 35 -10.32 13.54 -1.63
N ALA A 36 -9.96 12.75 -2.65
CA ALA A 36 -8.79 13.01 -3.50
C ALA A 36 -8.88 14.32 -4.30
N HIS A 37 -10.07 14.76 -4.68
CA HIS A 37 -10.26 16.00 -5.43
C HIS A 37 -9.86 17.24 -4.62
N GLU A 38 -10.05 17.20 -3.30
CA GLU A 38 -9.79 18.30 -2.37
C GLU A 38 -8.31 18.40 -1.94
N VAL A 39 -7.50 17.37 -2.24
CA VAL A 39 -6.05 17.39 -2.02
C VAL A 39 -5.40 18.36 -3.02
N THR A 40 -5.30 19.61 -2.62
CA THR A 40 -4.67 20.69 -3.38
C THR A 40 -3.48 21.27 -2.63
N ILE A 41 -2.53 21.86 -3.34
CA ILE A 41 -1.37 22.53 -2.72
C ILE A 41 -1.79 23.54 -1.65
N ARG A 42 -2.85 24.32 -1.90
CA ARG A 42 -3.37 25.31 -0.94
C ARG A 42 -4.04 24.66 0.26
N ALA A 43 -4.83 23.60 0.05
CA ALA A 43 -5.49 22.88 1.14
C ALA A 43 -4.45 22.24 2.07
N VAL A 44 -3.43 21.59 1.50
CA VAL A 44 -2.33 20.98 2.27
C VAL A 44 -1.51 22.03 3.00
N ALA A 45 -1.17 23.15 2.35
CA ALA A 45 -0.45 24.24 2.99
C ALA A 45 -1.21 24.81 4.20
N ARG A 46 -2.53 24.99 4.05
CA ARG A 46 -3.41 25.43 5.13
C ARG A 46 -3.47 24.42 6.27
N GLU A 47 -3.66 23.14 5.96
CA GLU A 47 -3.70 22.06 6.95
C GLU A 47 -2.37 21.93 7.72
N ALA A 48 -1.24 22.08 7.03
CA ALA A 48 0.10 22.04 7.62
C ALA A 48 0.54 23.36 8.27
N ASN A 49 -0.28 24.42 8.21
CA ASN A 49 0.05 25.77 8.66
C ASN A 49 1.38 26.33 8.09
N VAL A 50 1.57 26.17 6.77
CA VAL A 50 2.74 26.69 6.05
C VAL A 50 2.33 27.52 4.83
N ALA A 51 3.28 28.26 4.26
CA ALA A 51 3.08 28.93 2.98
C ALA A 51 2.94 27.90 1.83
N PRO A 52 2.07 28.12 0.83
CA PRO A 52 1.93 27.23 -0.34
C PRO A 52 3.25 26.96 -1.08
N MET A 53 4.17 27.94 -1.09
CA MET A 53 5.50 27.75 -1.67
C MET A 53 6.32 26.65 -0.99
N GLY A 54 6.10 26.39 0.31
CA GLY A 54 6.77 25.27 1.00
C GLY A 54 6.35 23.91 0.44
N VAL A 55 5.07 23.76 0.09
CA VAL A 55 4.55 22.54 -0.54
C VAL A 55 5.03 22.42 -1.98
N TYR A 56 5.01 23.52 -2.75
CA TYR A 56 5.57 23.56 -4.10
C TYR A 56 7.06 23.19 -4.13
N ASN A 57 7.87 23.74 -3.24
CA ASN A 57 9.29 23.43 -3.16
C ASN A 57 9.54 21.94 -2.89
N ARG A 58 8.62 21.28 -2.16
CA ARG A 58 8.78 19.87 -1.82
C ARG A 58 8.32 18.92 -2.93
N PHE A 59 7.14 19.19 -3.51
CA PHE A 59 6.48 18.24 -4.41
C PHE A 59 6.39 18.73 -5.86
N GLY A 60 6.84 19.95 -6.15
CA GLY A 60 6.84 20.56 -7.48
C GLY A 60 5.47 21.01 -7.96
N ASN A 61 4.46 20.14 -7.95
CA ASN A 61 3.11 20.46 -8.40
C ASN A 61 2.07 19.51 -7.75
N LYS A 62 0.79 19.67 -8.11
CA LYS A 62 -0.30 18.82 -7.60
C LYS A 62 -0.07 17.33 -7.91
N GLU A 63 0.49 17.03 -9.08
CA GLU A 63 0.78 15.66 -9.50
C GLU A 63 1.89 15.03 -8.65
N GLY A 64 2.99 15.74 -8.43
CA GLY A 64 4.08 15.27 -7.57
C GLY A 64 3.64 15.06 -6.12
N LEU A 65 2.72 15.89 -5.61
CA LEU A 65 2.10 15.67 -4.31
C LEU A 65 1.25 14.38 -4.31
N ARG A 66 0.45 14.16 -5.36
CA ARG A 66 -0.37 12.95 -5.51
C ARG A 66 0.48 11.69 -5.57
N VAL A 67 1.54 11.69 -6.38
CA VAL A 67 2.49 10.57 -6.50
C VAL A 67 3.16 10.27 -5.17
N ALA A 68 3.60 11.30 -4.44
CA ALA A 68 4.21 11.12 -3.11
C ALA A 68 3.21 10.56 -2.08
N LEU A 69 1.96 11.02 -2.12
CA LEU A 69 0.90 10.54 -1.24
C LEU A 69 0.51 9.08 -1.55
N ALA A 70 0.43 8.72 -2.83
CA ALA A 70 0.17 7.35 -3.26
C ALA A 70 1.32 6.39 -2.91
N ALA A 71 2.58 6.85 -3.03
CA ALA A 71 3.74 6.07 -2.58
C ALA A 71 3.70 5.81 -1.07
N ARG A 72 3.33 6.82 -0.26
CA ARG A 72 3.17 6.63 1.19
C ARG A 72 2.01 5.70 1.54
N ALA A 73 0.88 5.80 0.83
CA ALA A 73 -0.23 4.87 1.01
C ALA A 73 0.17 3.42 0.66
N LEU A 74 1.06 3.23 -0.31
CA LEU A 74 1.65 1.92 -0.61
C LEU A 74 2.59 1.42 0.49
N ASP A 75 3.36 2.31 1.14
CA ASP A 75 4.17 1.94 2.31
C ASP A 75 3.27 1.48 3.47
N GLU A 76 2.20 2.22 3.76
CA GLU A 76 1.24 1.84 4.80
C GLU A 76 0.54 0.51 4.48
N LEU A 77 0.22 0.27 3.19
CA LEU A 77 -0.29 -1.01 2.76
C LEU A 77 0.77 -2.12 2.91
N ALA A 78 2.03 -1.84 2.57
CA ALA A 78 3.13 -2.79 2.72
C ALA A 78 3.33 -3.18 4.19
N ASP A 79 3.27 -2.21 5.11
CA ASP A 79 3.31 -2.45 6.55
C ASP A 79 2.11 -3.28 7.02
N ALA A 80 0.91 -3.04 6.47
CA ALA A 80 -0.29 -3.79 6.83
C ALA A 80 -0.25 -5.25 6.38
N ILE A 81 0.46 -5.56 5.28
CA ILE A 81 0.62 -6.93 4.76
C ILE A 81 1.92 -7.60 5.21
N ASP A 82 2.82 -6.87 5.86
CA ASP A 82 4.06 -7.43 6.37
C ASP A 82 3.77 -8.29 7.60
N VAL A 83 3.92 -9.60 7.43
CA VAL A 83 3.75 -10.59 8.49
C VAL A 83 5.08 -11.33 8.66
N PRO A 84 5.95 -10.83 9.56
CA PRO A 84 7.28 -11.38 9.76
C PRO A 84 7.23 -12.88 10.05
N ALA A 85 8.21 -13.59 9.52
CA ALA A 85 8.43 -15.00 9.86
C ALA A 85 9.01 -15.09 11.28
N GLY A 86 8.17 -14.91 12.29
CA GLY A 86 8.51 -15.06 13.70
C GLY A 86 8.14 -16.43 14.26
N THR A 87 8.65 -16.75 15.45
CA THR A 87 8.25 -17.95 16.23
C THR A 87 6.75 -18.04 16.50
N GLU A 88 6.03 -16.91 16.42
CA GLU A 88 4.58 -16.81 16.61
C GLU A 88 3.74 -17.12 15.36
N SER A 89 4.33 -17.20 14.16
CA SER A 89 3.61 -17.56 12.94
C SER A 89 4.41 -18.48 12.02
N PRO A 90 4.80 -19.68 12.49
CA PRO A 90 5.56 -20.63 11.69
C PRO A 90 4.75 -21.21 10.52
N ASP A 91 3.41 -21.18 10.60
CA ASP A 91 2.52 -21.69 9.56
C ASP A 91 2.39 -20.71 8.37
N PRO A 92 2.82 -21.09 7.16
CA PRO A 92 2.69 -20.27 5.96
C PRO A 92 1.23 -19.91 5.62
N GLN A 93 0.27 -20.81 5.88
CA GLN A 93 -1.14 -20.52 5.62
C GLN A 93 -1.66 -19.42 6.54
N ARG A 94 -1.31 -19.48 7.82
CA ARG A 94 -1.65 -18.41 8.78
C ARG A 94 -1.05 -17.07 8.37
N ARG A 95 0.22 -17.04 7.93
CA ARG A 95 0.87 -15.80 7.45
C ARG A 95 0.16 -15.22 6.23
N PHE A 96 -0.16 -16.06 5.26
CA PHE A 96 -0.94 -15.67 4.08
C PHE A 96 -2.29 -15.06 4.48
N ARG A 97 -3.06 -15.74 5.35
CA ARG A 97 -4.35 -15.21 5.84
C ARG A 97 -4.19 -13.86 6.53
N LEU A 98 -3.20 -13.71 7.41
CA LEU A 98 -2.93 -12.45 8.11
C LEU A 98 -2.62 -11.31 7.14
N ALA A 99 -1.78 -11.56 6.13
CA ALA A 99 -1.45 -10.56 5.12
C ALA A 99 -2.66 -10.16 4.27
N CYS A 100 -3.49 -11.13 3.83
CA CYS A 100 -4.73 -10.84 3.12
C CYS A 100 -5.70 -10.01 3.98
N ARG A 101 -5.88 -10.38 5.25
CA ARG A 101 -6.69 -9.59 6.19
C ARG A 101 -6.13 -8.19 6.41
N GLY A 102 -4.80 -8.03 6.46
CA GLY A 102 -4.13 -6.74 6.51
C GLY A 102 -4.43 -5.87 5.29
N TYR A 103 -4.37 -6.46 4.09
CA TYR A 103 -4.76 -5.80 2.83
C TYR A 103 -6.21 -5.30 2.89
N ARG A 104 -7.16 -6.17 3.29
CA ARG A 104 -8.58 -5.80 3.46
C ARG A 104 -8.77 -4.73 4.53
N GLY A 105 -8.12 -4.88 5.68
CA GLY A 105 -8.18 -3.93 6.79
C GLY A 105 -7.71 -2.54 6.40
N PHE A 106 -6.58 -2.44 5.67
CA PHE A 106 -6.10 -1.17 5.12
C PHE A 106 -7.14 -0.55 4.17
N ALA A 107 -7.67 -1.33 3.24
CA ALA A 107 -8.63 -0.84 2.27
C ALA A 107 -9.92 -0.30 2.92
N LEU A 108 -10.46 -1.02 3.91
CA LEU A 108 -11.69 -0.63 4.60
C LEU A 108 -11.46 0.52 5.60
N GLY A 109 -10.30 0.55 6.27
CA GLY A 109 -9.94 1.62 7.20
C GLY A 109 -9.58 2.93 6.51
N HIS A 110 -9.03 2.86 5.30
CA HIS A 110 -8.52 4.01 4.55
C HIS A 110 -8.98 4.02 3.08
N PRO A 111 -10.30 4.08 2.80
CA PRO A 111 -10.82 3.92 1.45
C PRO A 111 -10.30 4.97 0.46
N ALA A 112 -10.15 6.23 0.89
CA ALA A 112 -9.63 7.31 0.04
C ALA A 112 -8.14 7.10 -0.33
N ARG A 113 -7.33 6.60 0.62
CA ARG A 113 -5.92 6.26 0.37
C ARG A 113 -5.80 5.05 -0.54
N TYR A 114 -6.60 4.03 -0.29
CA TYR A 114 -6.68 2.83 -1.12
C TYR A 114 -7.04 3.18 -2.57
N SER A 115 -8.11 3.97 -2.80
CA SER A 115 -8.47 4.43 -4.14
C SER A 115 -7.36 5.25 -4.80
N LEU A 116 -6.63 6.07 -4.02
CA LEU A 116 -5.54 6.89 -4.55
C LEU A 116 -4.42 6.05 -5.17
N ILE A 117 -4.08 4.90 -4.57
CA ILE A 117 -3.03 4.00 -5.07
C ILE A 117 -3.34 3.61 -6.53
N PHE A 118 -4.55 3.14 -6.79
CA PHE A 118 -4.95 2.64 -8.12
C PHE A 118 -5.32 3.75 -9.11
N ALA A 119 -5.59 4.96 -8.62
CA ALA A 119 -5.81 6.15 -9.46
C ALA A 119 -4.50 6.83 -9.92
N SER A 120 -3.34 6.41 -9.40
CA SER A 120 -2.05 7.09 -9.63
C SER A 120 -1.26 6.56 -10.85
N GLY A 121 -1.91 5.76 -11.70
CA GLY A 121 -1.36 5.28 -12.97
C GLY A 121 -0.79 3.86 -12.91
N SER A 122 -0.50 3.30 -14.09
CA SER A 122 -0.01 1.92 -14.19
C SER A 122 1.48 1.83 -13.88
N PRO A 123 1.91 0.87 -13.02
CA PRO A 123 3.32 0.64 -12.73
C PRO A 123 4.12 0.14 -13.95
N LEU A 124 3.43 -0.35 -15.00
CA LEU A 124 4.05 -0.80 -16.25
C LEU A 124 4.23 0.35 -17.26
N GLN A 125 3.51 1.46 -17.11
CA GLN A 125 3.61 2.62 -17.99
C GLN A 125 4.71 3.59 -17.53
N VAL A 126 4.80 3.85 -16.23
CA VAL A 126 5.83 4.73 -15.64
C VAL A 126 6.62 3.94 -14.60
N THR A 127 7.47 3.05 -15.08
CA THR A 127 8.20 2.07 -14.26
C THR A 127 9.16 2.69 -13.24
N THR A 128 9.62 3.90 -13.51
CA THR A 128 10.55 4.68 -12.66
C THR A 128 9.86 5.53 -11.60
N SER A 129 8.53 5.59 -11.59
CA SER A 129 7.80 6.35 -10.56
C SER A 129 7.93 5.72 -9.17
N ALA A 130 7.79 6.54 -8.12
CA ALA A 130 7.75 6.04 -6.75
C ALA A 130 6.59 5.05 -6.56
N VAL A 131 5.40 5.35 -7.09
CA VAL A 131 4.24 4.44 -7.05
C VAL A 131 4.59 3.07 -7.65
N ALA A 132 5.27 3.04 -8.79
CA ALA A 132 5.68 1.78 -9.41
C ALA A 132 6.71 1.01 -8.56
N ALA A 133 7.68 1.70 -7.95
CA ALA A 133 8.68 1.08 -7.09
C ALA A 133 8.06 0.48 -5.82
N HIS A 134 7.24 1.25 -5.11
CA HIS A 134 6.58 0.82 -3.88
C HIS A 134 5.52 -0.26 -4.15
N GLY A 135 4.79 -0.15 -5.26
CA GLY A 135 3.84 -1.17 -5.70
C GLY A 135 4.52 -2.51 -6.00
N ARG A 136 5.69 -2.49 -6.65
CA ARG A 136 6.49 -3.71 -6.85
C ARG A 136 6.98 -4.32 -5.54
N ALA A 137 7.37 -3.50 -4.57
CA ALA A 137 7.79 -4.00 -3.26
C ALA A 137 6.64 -4.72 -2.54
N ALA A 138 5.45 -4.10 -2.46
CA ALA A 138 4.26 -4.71 -1.88
C ALA A 138 3.85 -6.01 -2.61
N PHE A 139 3.92 -6.01 -3.95
CA PHE A 139 3.66 -7.22 -4.74
C PHE A 139 4.70 -8.32 -4.50
N GLY A 140 5.98 -7.94 -4.30
CA GLY A 140 7.04 -8.86 -3.91
C GLY A 140 6.74 -9.58 -2.59
N THR A 141 6.17 -8.89 -1.60
CA THR A 141 5.72 -9.53 -0.35
C THR A 141 4.68 -10.62 -0.61
N LEU A 142 3.74 -10.39 -1.53
CA LEU A 142 2.74 -11.40 -1.91
C LEU A 142 3.36 -12.61 -2.61
N ILE A 143 4.36 -12.39 -3.49
CA ILE A 143 5.12 -13.47 -4.13
C ILE A 143 5.78 -14.36 -3.06
N GLU A 144 6.42 -13.75 -2.05
CA GLU A 144 7.05 -14.51 -0.96
C GLU A 144 6.05 -15.29 -0.10
N LEU A 145 4.86 -14.73 0.14
CA LEU A 145 3.79 -15.43 0.85
C LEU A 145 3.29 -16.65 0.07
N VAL A 146 3.08 -16.50 -1.24
CA VAL A 146 2.67 -17.58 -2.14
C VAL A 146 3.75 -18.67 -2.25
N ARG A 147 5.03 -18.29 -2.35
CA ARG A 147 6.18 -19.22 -2.27
C ARG A 147 6.18 -20.00 -0.96
N GLY A 148 5.93 -19.32 0.16
CA GLY A 148 5.81 -19.93 1.48
C GLY A 148 4.71 -20.98 1.55
N LEU A 149 3.66 -20.86 0.74
CA LEU A 149 2.65 -21.91 0.65
C LEU A 149 3.21 -23.19 0.02
N ALA A 150 4.34 -23.18 -0.70
CA ALA A 150 4.91 -24.21 -1.57
C ALA A 150 4.43 -24.19 -3.04
N VAL A 151 4.26 -22.99 -3.60
CA VAL A 151 4.17 -22.78 -5.06
C VAL A 151 5.57 -22.75 -5.65
N ALA A 152 5.74 -23.32 -6.84
CA ALA A 152 7.02 -23.34 -7.56
C ALA A 152 7.49 -21.92 -7.90
N GLU A 153 8.81 -21.71 -7.99
CA GLU A 153 9.37 -20.37 -8.15
C GLU A 153 8.92 -19.72 -9.48
N GLU A 154 8.90 -20.53 -10.53
CA GLU A 154 8.49 -20.17 -11.89
C GLU A 154 7.03 -19.75 -12.01
N ASP A 155 6.15 -20.25 -11.13
CA ASP A 155 4.71 -19.96 -11.14
C ASP A 155 4.31 -18.88 -10.13
N SER A 156 5.22 -18.51 -9.22
CA SER A 156 4.90 -17.70 -8.04
C SER A 156 4.35 -16.31 -8.40
N THR A 157 4.83 -15.73 -9.50
CA THR A 157 4.40 -14.39 -9.94
C THR A 157 2.96 -14.40 -10.45
N GLU A 158 2.64 -15.36 -11.31
CA GLU A 158 1.32 -15.54 -11.90
C GLU A 158 0.29 -15.93 -10.85
N VAL A 159 0.66 -16.82 -9.90
CA VAL A 159 -0.20 -17.17 -8.78
C VAL A 159 -0.42 -15.98 -7.85
N ALA A 160 0.62 -15.18 -7.56
CA ALA A 160 0.47 -13.95 -6.79
C ALA A 160 -0.45 -12.94 -7.49
N GLN A 161 -0.37 -12.81 -8.81
CA GLN A 161 -1.27 -11.97 -9.59
C GLN A 161 -2.73 -12.47 -9.51
N ALA A 162 -2.97 -13.78 -9.59
CA ALA A 162 -4.30 -14.36 -9.47
C ALA A 162 -4.88 -14.17 -8.06
N VAL A 163 -4.10 -14.42 -7.02
CA VAL A 163 -4.46 -14.15 -5.62
C VAL A 163 -4.80 -12.68 -5.43
N TRP A 164 -3.94 -11.77 -5.89
CA TRP A 164 -4.17 -10.35 -5.76
C TRP A 164 -5.46 -9.94 -6.46
N SER A 165 -5.73 -10.45 -7.66
CA SER A 165 -6.97 -10.17 -8.39
C SER A 165 -8.20 -10.60 -7.60
N ALA A 166 -8.17 -11.79 -6.99
CA ALA A 166 -9.27 -12.30 -6.18
C ALA A 166 -9.50 -11.47 -4.90
N VAL A 167 -8.43 -11.18 -4.15
CA VAL A 167 -8.48 -10.37 -2.93
C VAL A 167 -8.91 -8.93 -3.22
N HIS A 168 -8.32 -8.31 -4.25
CA HIS A 168 -8.66 -6.95 -4.69
C HIS A 168 -10.13 -6.87 -5.16
N GLY A 169 -10.59 -7.88 -5.91
CA GLY A 169 -11.98 -7.97 -6.37
C GLY A 169 -12.96 -8.07 -5.20
N ALA A 170 -12.68 -8.93 -4.21
CA ALA A 170 -13.53 -9.07 -3.03
C ALA A 170 -13.62 -7.76 -2.22
N VAL A 171 -12.49 -7.10 -1.99
CA VAL A 171 -12.43 -5.80 -1.30
C VAL A 171 -13.18 -4.73 -2.08
N THR A 172 -13.05 -4.69 -3.41
CA THR A 172 -13.73 -3.71 -4.26
C THR A 172 -15.25 -3.89 -4.23
N ILE A 173 -15.72 -5.15 -4.26
CA ILE A 173 -17.15 -5.50 -4.13
C ILE A 173 -17.70 -5.05 -2.78
N GLU A 174 -16.95 -5.31 -1.71
CA GLU A 174 -17.33 -4.94 -0.35
C GLU A 174 -17.37 -3.41 -0.17
N GLN A 175 -16.34 -2.68 -0.59
CA GLN A 175 -16.29 -1.21 -0.51
C GLN A 175 -17.42 -0.54 -1.29
N ALA A 176 -17.82 -1.12 -2.43
CA ALA A 176 -18.93 -0.62 -3.22
C ALA A 176 -20.30 -0.97 -2.64
N GLY A 177 -20.38 -1.83 -1.61
CA GLY A 177 -21.64 -2.26 -1.00
C GLY A 177 -22.52 -3.09 -1.95
N ILE A 178 -21.91 -3.76 -2.94
CA ILE A 178 -22.62 -4.52 -3.99
C ILE A 178 -22.49 -6.04 -3.81
N GLY A 179 -21.99 -6.49 -2.67
CA GLY A 179 -21.97 -7.91 -2.28
C GLY A 179 -23.38 -8.51 -2.30
N GLN A 180 -23.48 -9.78 -2.66
CA GLN A 180 -24.75 -10.51 -2.73
C GLN A 180 -25.01 -11.39 -1.50
N THR A 181 -24.13 -11.32 -0.50
CA THR A 181 -24.20 -12.04 0.77
C THR A 181 -24.27 -11.05 1.93
N PRO A 182 -24.92 -11.42 3.05
CA PRO A 182 -25.11 -10.51 4.18
C PRO A 182 -23.87 -10.34 5.05
N ASP A 183 -22.93 -11.29 5.01
CA ASP A 183 -21.74 -11.32 5.85
C ASP A 183 -20.47 -11.28 4.96
N ALA A 184 -19.88 -10.08 4.87
CA ALA A 184 -18.66 -9.85 4.11
C ALA A 184 -17.44 -10.52 4.76
N ASP A 185 -17.39 -10.60 6.10
CA ASP A 185 -16.30 -11.26 6.82
C ASP A 185 -16.29 -12.76 6.50
N ALA A 186 -17.44 -13.43 6.63
CA ALA A 186 -17.55 -14.85 6.31
C ALA A 186 -17.24 -15.13 4.82
N SER A 187 -17.71 -14.26 3.92
CA SER A 187 -17.43 -14.38 2.48
C SER A 187 -15.94 -14.23 2.17
N TYR A 188 -15.26 -13.33 2.88
CA TYR A 188 -13.82 -13.12 2.73
C TYR A 188 -13.02 -14.32 3.26
N GLU A 189 -13.38 -14.90 4.41
CA GLU A 189 -12.72 -16.10 4.94
C GLU A 189 -12.90 -17.31 4.02
N ILE A 190 -14.10 -17.52 3.46
CA ILE A 190 -14.34 -18.55 2.44
C ILE A 190 -13.45 -18.34 1.22
N LEU A 191 -13.26 -17.11 0.75
CA LEU A 191 -12.34 -16.81 -0.34
C LEU A 191 -10.90 -17.23 0.01
N LEU A 192 -10.44 -16.95 1.22
CA LEU A 192 -9.08 -17.33 1.63
C LEU A 192 -8.91 -18.86 1.67
N ASP A 193 -9.92 -19.58 2.15
CA ASP A 193 -9.92 -21.04 2.15
C ASP A 193 -9.87 -21.59 0.71
N LEU A 194 -10.71 -21.06 -0.20
CA LEU A 194 -10.71 -21.45 -1.61
C LEU A 194 -9.37 -21.18 -2.29
N LEU A 195 -8.72 -20.04 -2.00
CA LEU A 195 -7.41 -19.71 -2.54
C LEU A 195 -6.34 -20.69 -2.03
N ILE A 196 -6.30 -20.96 -0.72
CA ILE A 196 -5.33 -21.88 -0.12
C ILE A 196 -5.52 -23.30 -0.66
N GLU A 197 -6.75 -23.79 -0.71
CA GLU A 197 -7.08 -25.12 -1.24
C GLU A 197 -6.78 -25.22 -2.74
N GLY A 198 -7.13 -24.21 -3.53
CA GLY A 198 -6.84 -24.16 -4.96
C GLY A 198 -5.34 -24.19 -5.25
N ILE A 199 -4.56 -23.40 -4.50
CA ILE A 199 -3.09 -23.40 -4.58
C ILE A 199 -2.50 -24.75 -4.15
N ALA A 200 -3.08 -25.43 -3.16
CA ALA A 200 -2.63 -26.75 -2.74
C ALA A 200 -2.98 -27.83 -3.78
N ALA A 201 -4.14 -27.72 -4.44
CA ALA A 201 -4.61 -28.65 -5.46
C ALA A 201 -3.78 -28.55 -6.75
N SER A 202 -3.38 -27.35 -7.17
CA SER A 202 -2.57 -27.13 -8.38
C SER A 202 -1.17 -27.76 -8.32
N ARG A 203 -0.75 -28.26 -7.15
CA ARG A 203 0.53 -28.95 -6.96
C ARG A 203 0.47 -30.45 -7.22
N ARG A 204 -0.72 -31.02 -7.31
CA ARG A 204 -0.87 -32.46 -7.50
C ARG A 204 -0.61 -32.77 -8.98
N PRO A 205 0.30 -33.70 -9.29
CA PRO A 205 0.59 -34.12 -10.66
C PRO A 205 -0.63 -34.80 -11.31
#